data_AF-A0A1Q5PR76-F1
#
_entry.id   AF-A0A1Q5PR76-F1
#
_cell.length_a   1.000
_cell.length_b   1.000
_cell.length_c   1.000
_cell.angle_alpha   90.00
_cell.angle_beta   90.00
_cell.angle_gamma   90.00
#
_symmetry.space_group_name_H-M   'P 1'
#
loop_
_entity.id
_entity.type
_entity.pdbx_description
1 polymer ?
#
loop_
_entity_poly.entity_id
_entity_poly.type
_entity_poly.pdbx_seq_one_letter_code
_entity_poly.pdbx_strand_id
1 'polypeptide(L)'
;MSKSARIALDRLLEAFENHYEVSVSESASDEALARAELQLRNAFFTYDDELFTEYDVELPFDILDEDDDEDDDDYDFYDIDDEDDDEDDEDEED
;
A
#
# COMPACT_ATOMS: atom_id res chain seq x y z
N MET A 1 -2.17 23.41 -2.34
CA MET A 1 -1.76 22.09 -1.86
C MET A 1 -2.60 21.82 -0.64
N SER A 2 -3.59 20.94 -0.81
CA SER A 2 -4.33 20.43 0.32
C SER A 2 -3.31 19.72 1.23
N LYS A 3 -3.51 19.78 2.55
CA LYS A 3 -2.68 19.02 3.49
C LYS A 3 -3.34 17.69 3.82
N SER A 4 -4.49 17.39 3.21
CA SER A 4 -5.35 16.29 3.62
C SER A 4 -4.69 14.94 3.35
N ALA A 5 -4.12 14.72 2.17
CA ALA A 5 -3.38 13.49 1.86
C ALA A 5 -2.15 13.29 2.76
N ARG A 6 -1.39 14.35 3.05
CA ARG A 6 -0.23 14.25 3.96
C ARG A 6 -0.65 13.93 5.39
N ILE A 7 -1.74 14.53 5.87
CA ILE A 7 -2.33 14.25 7.19
C ILE A 7 -2.88 12.82 7.23
N ALA A 8 -3.53 12.35 6.17
CA ALA A 8 -4.03 10.99 6.07
C ALA A 8 -2.89 9.97 6.07
N LEU A 9 -1.78 10.25 5.37
CA LEU A 9 -0.56 9.44 5.43
C LEU A 9 0.00 9.36 6.85
N ASP A 10 0.11 10.48 7.57
CA ASP A 10 0.57 10.46 8.97
C ASP A 10 -0.34 9.60 9.84
N ARG A 11 -1.66 9.66 9.65
CA ARG A 11 -2.63 8.79 10.37
C ARG A 11 -2.49 7.32 10.01
N LEU A 12 -2.21 7.00 8.74
CA LEU A 12 -1.97 5.62 8.31
C LEU A 12 -0.71 5.06 8.97
N LEU A 13 0.38 5.84 9.04
CA LEU A 13 1.60 5.43 9.74
C LEU A 13 1.34 5.21 11.24
N GLU A 14 0.63 6.12 11.91
CA GLU A 14 0.22 5.94 13.31
C GLU A 14 -0.64 4.68 13.52
N ALA A 15 -1.53 4.37 12.57
CA ALA A 15 -2.36 3.17 12.64
C ALA A 15 -1.53 1.88 12.48
N PHE A 16 -0.51 1.87 11.61
CA PHE A 16 0.44 0.77 11.51
C PHE A 16 1.20 0.55 12.82
N GLU A 17 1.69 1.64 13.44
CA GLU A 17 2.39 1.59 14.72
C GLU A 17 1.49 1.01 15.82
N ASN A 18 0.26 1.53 15.96
CA ASN A 18 -0.70 1.02 16.94
C ASN A 18 -1.07 -0.44 16.69
N HIS A 19 -1.30 -0.84 15.43
CA HIS A 19 -1.58 -2.23 15.10
C HIS A 19 -0.42 -3.16 15.49
N TYR A 20 0.82 -2.77 15.17
CA TYR A 20 2.00 -3.50 15.59
C TYR A 20 2.12 -3.60 17.12
N GLU A 21 1.97 -2.48 17.84
CA GLU A 21 2.06 -2.42 19.31
C GLU A 21 1.04 -3.34 19.99
N VAL A 22 -0.20 -3.37 19.50
CA VAL A 22 -1.24 -4.26 20.02
C VAL A 22 -0.93 -5.71 19.65
N SER A 23 -0.48 -5.98 18.42
CA SER A 23 -0.14 -7.32 17.93
C SER A 23 0.97 -8.00 18.73
N VAL A 24 1.98 -7.24 19.16
CA VAL A 24 3.11 -7.78 19.95
C VAL A 24 2.84 -7.78 21.46
N SER A 25 1.71 -7.21 21.90
CA SER A 25 1.36 -7.17 23.32
C SER A 25 0.85 -8.53 23.81
N GLU A 26 1.55 -9.14 24.76
CA GLU A 26 1.14 -10.41 25.39
C GLU A 26 -0.19 -10.33 26.15
N SER A 27 -0.71 -9.12 26.36
CA SER A 27 -1.95 -8.86 27.11
C SER A 27 -3.08 -8.26 26.27
N ALA A 28 -2.88 -8.13 24.94
CA ALA A 28 -3.94 -7.68 24.07
C ALA A 28 -5.09 -8.70 24.04
N SER A 29 -6.32 -8.20 24.14
CA SER A 29 -7.51 -9.01 23.87
C SER A 29 -7.79 -9.05 22.37
N ASP A 30 -8.52 -10.08 21.93
CA ASP A 30 -9.02 -10.19 20.55
C ASP A 30 -9.79 -8.92 20.13
N GLU A 31 -10.55 -8.31 21.05
CA GLU A 31 -11.25 -7.05 20.79
C GLU A 31 -10.31 -5.86 20.58
N ALA A 32 -9.17 -5.82 21.29
CA ALA A 32 -8.16 -4.79 21.08
C ALA A 32 -7.48 -4.96 19.71
N LEU A 33 -7.20 -6.20 19.31
CA LEU A 33 -6.65 -6.53 17.99
C LEU A 33 -7.62 -6.12 16.88
N ALA A 34 -8.87 -6.57 16.93
CA ALA A 34 -9.90 -6.23 15.95
C ALA A 34 -10.12 -4.71 15.84
N ARG A 35 -10.05 -3.99 16.97
CA ARG A 35 -10.14 -2.52 16.97
C ARG A 35 -8.92 -1.84 16.34
N ALA A 36 -7.72 -2.38 16.55
CA ALA A 36 -6.50 -1.86 15.97
C ALA A 36 -6.47 -2.10 14.45
N GLU A 37 -6.90 -3.28 14.03
CA GLU A 37 -7.09 -3.66 12.63
C GLU A 37 -8.12 -2.77 11.93
N LEU A 38 -9.31 -2.58 12.52
CA LEU A 38 -10.33 -1.69 11.98
C LEU A 38 -9.82 -0.25 11.84
N GLN A 39 -9.02 0.24 12.79
CA GLN A 39 -8.40 1.57 12.68
C GLN A 39 -7.40 1.64 11.53
N LEU A 40 -6.60 0.60 11.34
CA LEU A 40 -5.67 0.50 10.22
C LEU A 40 -6.41 0.48 8.89
N ARG A 41 -7.45 -0.35 8.73
CA ARG A 41 -8.27 -0.41 7.51
C ARG A 41 -8.90 0.95 7.18
N ASN A 42 -9.50 1.63 8.16
CA ASN A 42 -10.09 2.95 7.96
C ASN A 42 -9.05 4.01 7.57
N ALA A 43 -7.87 3.98 8.20
CA ALA A 43 -6.80 4.94 7.89
C ALA A 43 -6.25 4.73 6.48
N PHE A 44 -6.17 3.47 6.02
CA PHE A 44 -5.79 3.13 4.67
C PHE A 44 -6.78 3.72 3.65
N PHE A 45 -8.08 3.40 3.76
CA PHE A 45 -9.09 3.92 2.83
C PHE A 45 -9.15 5.45 2.81
N THR A 46 -8.96 6.08 3.97
CA THR A 46 -8.89 7.55 4.05
C THR A 46 -7.68 8.10 3.30
N TYR A 47 -6.53 7.42 3.38
CA TYR A 47 -5.34 7.87 2.67
C TYR A 47 -5.48 7.69 1.16
N ASP A 48 -6.00 6.54 0.72
CA ASP A 48 -6.24 6.27 -0.70
C ASP A 48 -7.22 7.29 -1.32
N ASP A 49 -8.38 7.52 -0.70
CA ASP A 49 -9.38 8.50 -1.16
C ASP A 49 -8.82 9.94 -1.23
N GLU A 50 -8.03 10.35 -0.24
CA GLU A 50 -7.42 11.68 -0.21
C GLU A 50 -6.27 11.81 -1.22
N LEU A 51 -5.50 10.74 -1.46
CA LEU A 51 -4.44 10.70 -2.45
C LEU A 51 -5.02 10.82 -3.86
N PHE A 52 -6.08 10.07 -4.15
CA PHE A 52 -6.81 10.13 -5.40
C PHE A 52 -7.48 11.50 -5.59
N THR A 53 -8.19 12.00 -4.57
CA THR A 53 -8.87 13.30 -4.64
C THR A 53 -7.91 14.46 -4.91
N GLU A 54 -6.72 14.42 -4.31
CA GLU A 54 -5.77 15.54 -4.41
C GLU A 54 -4.84 15.46 -5.62
N TYR A 55 -4.43 14.25 -6.00
CA TYR A 55 -3.37 14.04 -6.99
C TYR A 55 -3.80 13.17 -8.17
N ASP A 56 -5.02 12.61 -8.17
CA ASP A 56 -5.50 11.64 -9.16
C ASP A 56 -4.58 10.40 -9.25
N VAL A 57 -4.05 9.99 -8.08
CA VAL A 57 -3.13 8.87 -7.91
C VAL A 57 -3.78 7.83 -7.00
N GLU A 58 -3.86 6.60 -7.49
CA GLU A 58 -4.33 5.42 -6.76
C GLU A 58 -3.14 4.64 -6.20
N LEU A 59 -3.35 3.90 -5.10
CA LEU A 59 -2.33 3.01 -4.57
C LEU A 59 -2.14 1.78 -5.45
N PRO A 60 -0.90 1.22 -5.55
CA PRO A 60 -0.65 0.02 -6.33
C PRO A 60 -1.07 -1.28 -5.60
N PHE A 61 -1.79 -1.17 -4.48
CA PHE A 61 -2.31 -2.27 -3.69
C PHE A 61 -3.58 -1.81 -2.99
N ASP A 62 -4.50 -2.75 -2.76
CA ASP A 62 -5.74 -2.52 -2.02
C ASP A 62 -5.86 -3.52 -0.85
N ILE A 63 -6.79 -3.26 0.05
CA ILE A 63 -7.14 -4.19 1.13
C ILE A 63 -8.06 -5.26 0.57
N LEU A 64 -7.69 -6.52 0.78
CA LEU A 64 -8.60 -7.64 0.54
C LEU A 64 -9.80 -7.51 1.48
N ASP A 65 -11.00 -7.34 0.92
CA ASP A 65 -12.20 -7.40 1.74
C ASP A 65 -12.47 -8.87 2.08
N GLU A 66 -12.64 -9.19 3.36
CA GLU A 66 -12.84 -10.59 3.80
C GLU A 66 -14.14 -11.22 3.27
N ASP A 67 -15.04 -10.40 2.70
CA ASP A 67 -16.26 -10.84 2.04
C ASP A 67 -16.10 -11.02 0.52
N ASP A 68 -14.95 -10.66 -0.05
CA ASP A 68 -14.62 -10.82 -1.47
C ASP A 68 -13.86 -12.14 -1.66
N ASP A 69 -14.56 -13.26 -1.43
CA ASP A 69 -14.14 -14.62 -1.81
C ASP A 69 -14.13 -14.81 -3.36
N GLU A 70 -13.96 -13.75 -4.14
CA GLU A 70 -13.60 -13.85 -5.56
C GLU A 70 -12.08 -13.71 -5.65
N ASP A 71 -11.44 -14.86 -5.83
CA ASP A 71 -10.11 -15.08 -6.35
C ASP A 71 -9.87 -14.28 -7.64
N ASP A 72 -9.72 -12.96 -7.54
CA ASP A 72 -9.19 -12.12 -8.61
C ASP A 72 -7.67 -12.29 -8.61
N ASP A 73 -7.26 -13.44 -9.14
CA ASP A 73 -5.88 -13.82 -9.45
C ASP A 73 -5.24 -12.91 -10.53
N ASP A 74 -5.75 -11.70 -10.78
CA ASP A 74 -5.21 -10.72 -11.72
C ASP A 74 -4.29 -9.71 -11.00
N TYR A 75 -3.43 -10.22 -10.11
CA TYR A 75 -2.18 -9.54 -9.81
C TYR A 75 -1.29 -9.63 -11.05
N ASP A 76 -1.57 -8.81 -12.06
CA ASP A 76 -0.68 -8.51 -13.18
C ASP A 76 0.55 -7.81 -12.56
N PHE A 77 1.47 -8.63 -12.06
CA PHE A 77 2.82 -8.24 -11.69
C PHE A 77 3.38 -7.54 -12.92
N TYR A 78 3.46 -6.21 -12.86
CA TYR A 78 4.12 -5.39 -13.87
C TYR A 78 5.48 -6.01 -14.16
N ASP A 79 5.55 -6.77 -15.26
CA ASP A 79 6.79 -7.27 -15.80
C ASP A 79 7.52 -6.02 -16.25
N ILE A 80 8.45 -5.56 -15.41
CA ILE A 80 9.42 -4.53 -15.77
C ILE A 80 10.30 -5.21 -16.81
N ASP A 81 9.84 -5.16 -18.05
CA ASP A 81 10.64 -5.42 -19.24
C ASP A 81 11.65 -4.27 -19.31
N ASP A 82 12.72 -4.39 -18.51
CA ASP A 82 13.97 -3.68 -18.74
C ASP A 82 14.56 -4.26 -20.03
N GLU A 83 14.01 -3.82 -21.16
CA GLU A 83 14.69 -3.83 -22.45
C GLU A 83 15.91 -2.91 -22.34
N ASP A 84 16.98 -3.40 -21.69
CA ASP A 84 18.34 -2.87 -21.87
C ASP A 84 18.82 -3.27 -23.28
N ASP A 85 18.24 -2.61 -24.28
CA ASP A 85 18.72 -2.54 -25.66
C ASP A 85 19.85 -1.50 -25.74
N ASP A 86 21.08 -1.95 -25.50
CA ASP A 86 22.28 -1.24 -25.94
C ASP A 86 23.29 -2.27 -26.49
N GLU A 87 22.92 -2.92 -27.60
CA GLU A 87 23.88 -3.43 -28.58
C GLU A 87 24.51 -2.22 -29.32
N ASP A 88 25.68 -1.74 -28.87
CA ASP A 88 26.50 -0.83 -29.70
C ASP A 88 27.85 -1.49 -30.05
N ASP A 89 27.78 -2.14 -31.21
CA ASP A 89 28.77 -2.47 -32.23
C ASP A 89 30.27 -2.54 -31.88
N GLU A 90 30.79 -3.74 -32.17
CA GLU A 90 32.19 -4.03 -32.45
C GLU A 90 32.65 -3.27 -33.70
N ASP A 91 33.49 -2.24 -33.54
CA ASP A 91 34.25 -1.66 -34.66
C ASP A 91 35.74 -2.05 -34.59
N GLU A 92 36.11 -2.82 -35.62
CA GLU A 92 37.38 -3.42 -35.98
C GLU A 92 38.56 -2.43 -36.20
N GLU A 93 39.74 -2.89 -35.76
CA GLU A 93 41.11 -2.76 -36.35
C GLU A 93 41.79 -1.39 -36.65
N ASP A 94 42.93 -1.15 -35.98
CA ASP A 94 44.27 -0.89 -36.59
C ASP A 94 45.41 -1.21 -35.59
#